data_AF-A0AAV0WSB0-F1
#
_entry.id   AF-A0AAV0WSB0-F1
#
_cell.length_a   1.000
_cell.length_b   1.000
_cell.length_c   1.000
_cell.angle_alpha   90.00
_cell.angle_beta   90.00
_cell.angle_gamma   90.00
#
_symmetry.space_group_name_H-M   'P 1'
#
loop_
_entity.id
_entity.type
_entity.pdbx_description
1 polymer ?
#
loop_
_entity_poly.entity_id
_entity_poly.type
_entity_poly.pdbx_seq_one_letter_code
_entity_poly.pdbx_strand_id
1 'polypeptide(L)'
;MEWLSNKAVVRKVRKEKYLIQEGDVQHPENVSNVIVENEIDVASIKPYCSKEAWKAVISLMKKKKKNTIWICPTCNYQIEERPSILCDSCLVLHHMDCVKTKEHSKHWFCDKCYANFK
;
A
#
# COMPACT_ATOMS: atom_id res chain seq x y z
N MET A 1 2.15 6.09 6.08
CA MET A 1 2.22 7.56 5.90
C MET A 1 3.35 8.00 4.98
N GLU A 2 4.57 7.43 5.07
CA GLU A 2 5.68 7.80 4.14
C GLU A 2 5.42 7.45 2.68
N TRP A 3 4.45 6.57 2.42
CA TRP A 3 3.95 6.28 1.08
C TRP A 3 3.00 7.36 0.54
N LEU A 4 2.50 8.28 1.39
CA LEU A 4 1.56 9.35 0.99
C LEU A 4 2.26 10.71 0.85
N SER A 5 3.28 10.94 1.68
CA SER A 5 3.98 12.20 1.78
C SER A 5 5.47 11.95 2.03
N ASN A 6 6.29 12.98 1.85
CA ASN A 6 7.72 12.87 2.06
C ASN A 6 8.09 12.69 3.55
N LYS A 7 9.31 12.19 3.80
CA LYS A 7 9.82 11.92 5.15
C LYS A 7 9.84 13.16 6.05
N ALA A 8 10.07 14.35 5.48
CA ALA A 8 10.10 15.58 6.26
C ALA A 8 8.71 15.93 6.81
N VAL A 9 7.66 15.80 6.00
CA VAL A 9 6.27 16.00 6.43
C VAL A 9 5.87 14.98 7.48
N VAL A 10 6.15 13.69 7.25
CA VAL A 10 5.83 12.63 8.23
C VAL A 10 6.52 12.88 9.57
N ARG A 11 7.75 13.40 9.56
CA ARG A 11 8.45 13.82 10.78
C ARG A 11 7.71 14.95 11.51
N LYS A 12 7.24 15.98 10.78
CA LYS A 12 6.45 17.07 11.37
C LYS A 12 5.12 16.56 11.96
N VAL A 13 4.42 15.66 11.28
CA VAL A 13 3.18 15.06 11.81
C VAL A 13 3.45 14.36 13.15
N ARG A 14 4.52 13.57 13.22
CA ARG A 14 4.89 12.80 14.42
C ARG A 14 5.40 13.65 15.58
N LYS A 15 6.13 14.73 15.30
CA LYS A 15 6.85 15.51 16.34
C LYS A 15 6.19 16.84 16.68
N GLU A 16 5.52 17.45 15.72
CA GLU A 16 5.09 18.86 15.78
C GLU A 16 3.56 18.98 15.69
N LYS A 17 2.82 17.86 15.82
CA LYS A 17 1.35 17.79 15.65
C LYS A 17 0.86 18.42 14.35
N TYR A 18 1.71 18.43 13.33
CA TYR A 18 1.38 18.99 12.03
C TYR A 18 0.28 18.17 11.34
N LEU A 19 -0.63 18.85 10.67
CA LEU A 19 -1.68 18.24 9.86
C LEU A 19 -1.26 18.29 8.38
N ILE A 20 -1.26 17.13 7.72
CA ILE A 20 -0.91 17.00 6.29
C ILE A 20 -1.85 17.88 5.47
N GLN A 21 -1.29 18.72 4.61
CA GLN A 21 -2.04 19.60 3.70
C GLN A 21 -2.13 19.00 2.30
N GLU A 22 -2.99 19.56 1.45
CA GLU A 22 -3.17 19.07 0.07
C GLU A 22 -1.85 19.03 -0.71
N GLY A 23 -1.03 20.09 -0.60
CA GLY A 23 0.28 20.16 -1.27
C GLY A 23 1.32 19.18 -0.73
N ASP A 24 1.08 18.55 0.42
CA ASP A 24 1.97 17.53 0.98
C ASP A 24 1.69 16.13 0.41
N VAL A 25 0.55 15.93 -0.25
CA VAL A 25 0.16 14.65 -0.83
C VAL A 25 0.94 14.42 -2.12
N GLN A 26 1.69 13.32 -2.17
CA GLN A 26 2.51 12.96 -3.33
C GLN A 26 1.66 12.68 -4.56
N HIS A 27 2.27 12.86 -5.75
CA HIS A 27 1.66 12.46 -7.00
C HIS A 27 1.53 10.93 -7.12
N PRO A 28 0.55 10.41 -7.91
CA PRO A 28 0.26 8.99 -8.00
C PRO A 28 1.46 8.10 -8.35
N GLU A 29 2.40 8.56 -9.17
CA GLU A 29 3.61 7.82 -9.56
C GLU A 29 4.58 7.55 -8.39
N ASN A 30 4.52 8.37 -7.34
CA ASN A 30 5.41 8.26 -6.16
C ASN A 30 4.79 7.47 -5.00
N VAL A 31 3.50 7.17 -5.09
CA VAL A 31 2.77 6.44 -4.05
C VAL A 31 2.72 4.96 -4.41
N SER A 32 2.85 4.06 -3.44
CA SER A 32 2.71 2.63 -3.71
C SER A 32 1.31 2.30 -4.24
N ASN A 33 1.19 1.38 -5.21
CA ASN A 33 -0.11 0.92 -5.72
C ASN A 33 -0.93 0.18 -4.65
N VAL A 34 -0.25 -0.40 -3.67
CA VAL A 34 -0.80 -1.14 -2.52
C VAL A 34 -1.90 -0.39 -1.78
N ILE A 35 -1.90 0.95 -1.82
CA ILE A 35 -2.91 1.75 -1.12
C ILE A 35 -4.35 1.47 -1.59
N VAL A 36 -4.54 0.82 -2.74
CA VAL A 36 -5.87 0.49 -3.28
C VAL A 36 -6.36 -0.89 -2.85
N GLU A 37 -5.50 -1.66 -2.16
CA GLU A 37 -5.83 -2.99 -1.65
C GLU A 37 -6.63 -2.90 -0.36
N ASN A 38 -7.55 -3.85 -0.17
CA ASN A 38 -8.48 -3.85 0.95
C ASN A 38 -7.80 -4.17 2.28
N GLU A 39 -6.66 -4.87 2.23
CA GLU A 39 -5.83 -5.23 3.38
C GLU A 39 -5.15 -4.02 4.02
N ILE A 40 -5.15 -2.87 3.33
CA ILE A 40 -4.46 -1.66 3.76
C ILE A 40 -5.47 -0.66 4.30
N ASP A 41 -5.41 -0.44 5.62
CA ASP A 41 -6.21 0.59 6.27
C ASP A 41 -5.64 1.99 6.00
N VAL A 42 -5.94 2.52 4.81
CA VAL A 42 -5.68 3.93 4.47
C VAL A 42 -6.53 4.89 5.31
N ALA A 43 -7.68 4.46 5.85
CA ALA A 43 -8.51 5.34 6.67
C ALA A 43 -7.82 5.72 7.99
N SER A 44 -6.91 4.88 8.50
CA SER A 44 -6.08 5.18 9.67
C SER A 44 -5.31 6.51 9.60
N ILE A 45 -5.03 7.02 8.40
CA ILE A 45 -4.28 8.27 8.22
C ILE A 45 -5.16 9.53 8.16
N LYS A 46 -6.49 9.36 8.07
CA LYS A 46 -7.45 10.47 7.98
C LYS A 46 -7.33 11.49 9.12
N PRO A 47 -7.13 11.11 10.39
CA PRO A 47 -6.97 12.07 11.48
C PRO A 47 -5.75 12.99 11.35
N TYR A 48 -4.77 12.61 10.55
CA TYR A 48 -3.54 13.39 10.31
C TYR A 48 -3.64 14.28 9.06
N CYS A 49 -4.79 14.28 8.37
CA CYS A 49 -4.99 15.03 7.13
C CYS A 49 -5.93 16.22 7.36
N SER A 50 -5.64 17.34 6.69
CA SER A 50 -6.65 18.37 6.48
C SER A 50 -7.78 17.81 5.63
N LYS A 51 -8.92 18.50 5.61
CA LYS A 51 -10.08 18.09 4.82
C LYS A 51 -9.73 18.02 3.33
N GLU A 52 -8.94 18.98 2.87
CA GLU A 52 -8.46 19.14 1.50
C GLU A 52 -7.45 18.03 1.18
N ALA A 53 -6.50 17.76 2.08
CA ALA A 53 -5.57 16.65 1.94
C ALA A 53 -6.30 15.32 1.82
N TRP A 54 -7.30 15.05 2.69
CA TRP A 54 -8.05 13.80 2.63
C TRP A 54 -8.80 13.64 1.30
N LYS A 55 -9.37 14.72 0.74
CA LYS A 55 -9.96 14.67 -0.62
C LYS A 55 -8.91 14.32 -1.67
N ALA A 56 -7.70 14.87 -1.57
CA ALA A 56 -6.60 14.55 -2.47
C ALA A 56 -6.16 13.08 -2.35
N VAL A 57 -6.08 12.53 -1.13
CA VAL A 57 -5.82 11.09 -0.90
C VAL A 57 -6.86 10.23 -1.62
N ILE A 58 -8.15 10.51 -1.41
CA ILE A 58 -9.24 9.75 -2.05
C ILE A 58 -9.18 9.86 -3.58
N SER A 59 -8.90 11.05 -4.12
CA SER A 59 -8.71 11.26 -5.55
C SER A 59 -7.53 10.46 -6.09
N LEU A 60 -6.42 10.43 -5.37
CA LEU A 60 -5.23 9.66 -5.71
C LEU A 60 -5.51 8.15 -5.70
N MET A 61 -6.21 7.64 -4.69
CA MET A 61 -6.63 6.23 -4.62
C MET A 61 -7.51 5.85 -5.82
N LYS A 62 -8.50 6.68 -6.17
CA LYS A 62 -9.36 6.45 -7.33
C LYS A 62 -8.58 6.41 -8.65
N LYS A 63 -7.62 7.33 -8.83
CA LYS A 63 -6.73 7.35 -10.00
C LYS A 63 -5.89 6.07 -10.09
N LYS A 64 -5.30 5.65 -8.97
CA LYS A 64 -4.52 4.40 -8.92
C LYS A 64 -5.38 3.18 -9.19
N LYS A 65 -6.55 3.06 -8.58
CA LYS A 65 -7.42 1.90 -8.75
C LYS A 65 -7.82 1.67 -10.21
N LYS A 66 -8.00 2.75 -10.98
CA LYS A 66 -8.33 2.67 -12.41
C LYS A 66 -7.15 2.24 -13.29
N ASN A 67 -5.92 2.55 -12.87
CA ASN A 67 -4.72 2.42 -13.70
C ASN A 67 -3.77 1.31 -13.22
N THR A 68 -4.04 0.70 -12.08
CA THR A 68 -3.17 -0.33 -11.50
C THR A 68 -3.55 -1.67 -12.07
N ILE A 69 -2.66 -2.22 -12.88
CA ILE A 69 -2.70 -3.64 -13.27
C ILE A 69 -1.72 -4.35 -12.35
N TRP A 70 -2.22 -5.29 -11.57
CA TRP A 70 -1.38 -6.12 -10.71
C TRP A 70 -0.89 -7.34 -11.45
N ILE A 71 0.43 -7.53 -11.50
CA ILE A 71 1.07 -8.69 -12.10
C ILE A 71 1.66 -9.55 -10.99
N CYS A 72 1.29 -10.83 -10.96
CA CYS A 72 1.92 -11.80 -10.08
C CYS A 72 3.38 -11.99 -10.51
N PRO A 73 4.37 -11.73 -9.64
CA PRO A 73 5.77 -11.85 -10.01
C PRO A 73 6.22 -13.31 -10.17
N THR A 74 5.43 -14.28 -9.72
CA THR A 74 5.78 -15.70 -9.85
C THR A 74 5.45 -16.25 -11.25
N CYS A 75 4.29 -15.89 -11.81
CA CYS A 75 3.83 -16.41 -13.09
C CYS A 75 3.74 -15.35 -14.20
N ASN A 76 3.94 -14.07 -13.89
CA ASN A 76 3.83 -12.93 -14.80
C ASN A 76 2.45 -12.74 -15.46
N TYR A 77 1.38 -13.21 -14.81
CA TYR A 77 -0.01 -12.99 -15.22
C TYR A 77 -0.73 -12.02 -14.28
N GLN A 78 -1.82 -11.41 -14.76
CA GLN A 78 -2.63 -10.47 -13.99
C GLN A 78 -3.29 -11.13 -12.76
N ILE A 79 -3.42 -10.39 -11.66
CA ILE A 79 -4.02 -10.85 -10.40
C ILE A 79 -5.54 -11.00 -10.49
N GLU A 80 -6.21 -10.20 -11.32
CA GLU A 80 -7.65 -9.88 -11.25
C GLU A 80 -8.63 -11.07 -11.33
N GLU A 81 -8.18 -12.26 -11.74
CA GLU A 81 -9.05 -13.42 -11.97
C GLU A 81 -8.82 -14.59 -11.01
N ARG A 82 -7.82 -14.50 -10.11
CA ARG A 82 -7.46 -15.61 -9.23
C ARG A 82 -7.28 -15.14 -7.78
N PRO A 83 -7.59 -16.00 -6.80
CA PRO A 83 -7.30 -15.70 -5.39
C PRO A 83 -5.84 -15.28 -5.24
N SER A 84 -5.62 -14.18 -4.52
CA SER A 84 -4.30 -13.60 -4.32
C SER A 84 -4.06 -13.27 -2.86
N ILE A 85 -2.77 -13.15 -2.54
CA ILE A 85 -2.30 -12.88 -1.20
C ILE A 85 -1.21 -11.80 -1.24
N LEU A 86 -1.33 -10.82 -0.34
CA LEU A 86 -0.41 -9.70 -0.21
C LEU A 86 0.68 -10.05 0.81
N CYS A 87 1.95 -9.85 0.46
CA CYS A 87 3.03 -10.01 1.42
C CYS A 87 3.02 -8.89 2.48
N ASP A 88 2.99 -9.24 3.76
CA ASP A 88 3.01 -8.29 4.89
C ASP A 88 4.28 -7.42 4.98
N SER A 89 5.35 -7.78 4.26
CA SER A 89 6.62 -7.05 4.27
C SER A 89 6.82 -6.17 3.03
N CYS A 90 6.87 -6.77 1.84
CA CYS A 90 7.12 -6.01 0.61
C CYS A 90 5.84 -5.47 -0.05
N LEU A 91 4.66 -5.89 0.43
CA LEU A 91 3.37 -5.48 -0.09
C LEU A 91 3.21 -5.81 -1.58
N VAL A 92 3.75 -6.94 -2.03
CA VAL A 92 3.56 -7.45 -3.40
C VAL A 92 2.46 -8.51 -3.37
N LEU A 93 1.55 -8.46 -4.35
CA LEU A 93 0.52 -9.46 -4.56
C LEU A 93 1.06 -10.65 -5.35
N HIS A 94 0.73 -11.84 -4.86
CA HIS A 94 0.96 -13.11 -5.55
C HIS A 94 -0.36 -13.85 -5.70
N HIS A 95 -0.54 -14.60 -6.77
CA HIS A 95 -1.63 -15.59 -6.79
C HIS A 95 -1.38 -16.64 -5.72
N MET A 96 -2.43 -17.05 -5.01
CA MET A 96 -2.34 -18.04 -3.93
C MET A 96 -1.85 -19.40 -4.44
N ASP A 97 -2.19 -19.77 -5.67
CA ASP A 97 -1.73 -21.02 -6.33
C ASP A 97 -0.27 -20.96 -6.81
N CYS A 98 0.30 -19.76 -6.91
CA CYS A 98 1.68 -19.54 -7.33
C CYS A 98 2.67 -19.56 -6.15
N VAL A 99 2.19 -19.63 -4.91
CA VAL A 99 3.04 -19.56 -3.72
C VAL A 99 2.62 -20.59 -2.68
N LYS A 100 3.54 -20.96 -1.79
CA LYS A 100 3.20 -21.78 -0.63
C LYS A 100 2.55 -20.89 0.43
N THR A 101 1.27 -21.13 0.70
CA THR A 101 0.56 -20.52 1.83
C THR A 101 0.64 -21.47 3.04
N LYS A 102 0.77 -20.92 4.25
CA LYS A 102 0.63 -21.69 5.50
C LYS A 102 -0.75 -21.38 6.05
N GLU A 103 -1.58 -22.41 6.25
CA GLU A 103 -3.02 -22.27 6.51
C GLU A 103 -3.41 -21.58 7.85
N HIS A 104 -2.45 -21.20 8.70
CA HIS A 104 -2.74 -20.77 10.08
C HIS A 104 -1.97 -19.54 10.57
N SER A 105 -1.35 -18.76 9.68
CA SER A 105 -0.59 -17.57 10.08
C SER A 105 -1.40 -16.29 9.86
N LYS A 106 -1.42 -15.40 10.86
CA LYS A 106 -1.99 -14.04 10.74
C LYS A 106 -1.22 -13.18 9.72
N HIS A 107 0.06 -13.51 9.49
CA HIS A 107 0.93 -12.80 8.55
C HIS A 107 1.49 -13.76 7.51
N TRP A 108 1.55 -13.32 6.26
CA TRP A 108 2.18 -14.06 5.18
C TRP A 108 3.33 -13.27 4.55
N PHE A 109 4.43 -13.96 4.31
CA PHE A 109 5.62 -13.40 3.67
C PHE A 109 5.93 -14.19 2.41
N CYS A 110 6.20 -13.49 1.30
CA CYS A 110 6.70 -14.15 0.10
C CYS A 110 8.08 -14.76 0.35
N ASP A 111 8.49 -15.74 -0.47
CA ASP A 111 9.75 -16.47 -0.27
C ASP A 111 10.97 -15.54 -0.15
N LYS A 112 10.99 -14.46 -0.94
CA LYS A 112 12.04 -13.44 -0.88
C LYS A 112 12.08 -12.72 0.48
N CYS A 113 10.93 -12.28 0.99
CA CYS A 113 10.86 -11.63 2.29
C CYS A 113 11.15 -12.62 3.41
N TYR A 114 10.63 -13.84 3.33
CA TYR A 114 10.85 -14.88 4.33
C TYR A 114 12.32 -15.29 4.44
N ALA A 115 13.04 -15.35 3.31
CA ALA A 115 14.48 -15.60 3.30
C ALA A 115 15.29 -14.50 4.00
N ASN A 116 14.86 -13.24 3.87
CA ASN A 116 15.51 -12.09 4.54
C ASN A 116 15.17 -11.97 6.04
N PHE A 117 14.16 -12.71 6.51
CA PHE A 117 13.77 -12.74 7.92
C PHE A 117 14.51 -13.81 8.74
N LYS A 118 15.19 -14.75 8.08
CA LYS A 118 16.02 -15.79 8.71
C LYS A 118 17.46 -15.31 8.83
#